data_AF-A0A2P6SMN1-F1
#
_entry.id   AF-A0A2P6SMN1-F1
#
_cell.length_a   1.000
_cell.length_b   1.000
_cell.length_c   1.000
_cell.angle_alpha   90.00
_cell.angle_beta   90.00
_cell.angle_gamma   90.00
#
_symmetry.space_group_name_H-M   'P 1'
#
loop_
_entity.id
_entity.type
_entity.pdbx_description
1 polymer ?
#
loop_
_entity_poly.entity_id
_entity_poly.type
_entity_poly.pdbx_seq_one_letter_code
_entity_poly.pdbx_strand_id
1 'polypeptide(L)' 'MGIGQRIKRHAIYVDGKRVANGTTVGYKRLHRFERGVVYGQIVRIRIEDSKGLPLISSVGLHFDPYWHPSEGSYFDM' A
#
# COMPACT_ATOMS: atom_id res chain seq x y z
N MET A 1 -2.49 15.79 11.86
CA MET A 1 -1.25 15.22 12.43
C MET A 1 -0.24 16.35 12.65
N GLY A 2 0.05 16.72 13.89
CA GLY A 2 0.87 17.90 14.23
C GLY A 2 2.39 17.72 14.23
N ILE A 3 2.90 16.49 14.04
CA ILE A 3 4.34 16.16 14.20
C ILE A 3 5.09 15.89 12.87
N GLY A 4 4.49 16.27 11.75
CA GLY A 4 5.09 16.25 10.42
C GLY A 4 5.03 14.90 9.67
N GLN A 5 5.06 14.97 8.34
CA GLN A 5 5.10 13.82 7.44
C GLN A 5 6.53 13.31 7.23
N ARG A 6 6.79 12.06 7.62
CA ARG A 6 8.16 11.51 7.67
C ARG A 6 8.48 10.48 6.59
N ILE A 7 7.53 9.58 6.29
CA ILE A 7 7.72 8.52 5.28
C ILE A 7 7.94 9.13 3.90
N LYS A 8 9.04 8.72 3.24
CA LYS A 8 9.40 9.11 1.87
C LYS A 8 9.16 8.00 0.86
N ARG A 9 9.38 6.74 1.24
CA ARG A 9 9.10 5.55 0.42
C ARG A 9 8.67 4.37 1.29
N HIS A 10 7.75 3.56 0.78
CA HIS A 10 7.29 2.35 1.41
C HIS A 10 6.83 1.30 0.40
N ALA A 11 6.85 0.04 0.81
CA ALA A 11 6.34 -1.09 0.04
C ALA A 11 5.47 -1.99 0.92
N ILE A 12 4.47 -2.62 0.30
CA ILE A 12 3.54 -3.54 0.94
C ILE A 12 3.72 -4.91 0.32
N TYR A 13 3.80 -5.93 1.16
CA TYR A 13 3.95 -7.32 0.78
C TYR A 13 2.83 -8.16 1.39
N VAL A 14 2.35 -9.15 0.65
CA VAL A 14 1.47 -10.21 1.13
C VAL A 14 2.20 -11.54 0.90
N ASP A 15 2.43 -12.29 1.98
CA ASP A 15 3.17 -13.57 1.96
C ASP A 15 4.50 -13.48 1.19
N GLY A 16 5.22 -12.38 1.41
CA GLY A 16 6.52 -12.11 0.78
C GLY A 16 6.46 -11.56 -0.66
N LYS A 17 5.30 -11.56 -1.32
CA LYS A 17 5.12 -10.96 -2.65
C LYS A 17 4.76 -9.48 -2.53
N ARG A 18 5.46 -8.61 -3.26
CA ARG A 18 5.17 -7.17 -3.27
C ARG A 18 3.86 -6.90 -4.00
N VAL A 19 2.93 -6.22 -3.35
CA VAL A 19 1.58 -5.93 -3.89
C VAL A 19 1.32 -4.44 -4.11
N ALA A 20 2.08 -3.57 -3.45
CA ALA A 20 2.06 -2.14 -3.70
C ALA A 20 3.36 -1.48 -3.24
N ASN A 21 3.58 -0.26 -3.73
CA ASN A 21 4.58 0.66 -3.23
C ASN A 21 4.04 2.09 -3.28
N GLY A 22 4.73 3.00 -2.60
CA GLY A 22 4.38 4.41 -2.64
C GLY A 22 5.48 5.27 -2.05
N THR A 23 5.35 6.57 -2.24
CA THR A 23 6.26 7.55 -1.66
C THR A 23 5.78 7.92 -0.26
N THR A 24 4.91 8.92 -0.18
CA THR A 24 4.44 9.53 1.06
C THR A 24 3.18 8.85 1.59
N VAL A 25 2.96 8.97 2.91
CA VAL A 25 1.71 8.58 3.57
C VAL A 25 0.91 9.80 4.00
N GLY A 26 1.49 10.70 4.80
CA GLY A 26 0.81 11.91 5.26
C GLY A 26 -0.33 11.61 6.23
N TYR A 27 -1.48 12.26 6.04
CA TYR A 27 -2.67 12.05 6.89
C TYR A 27 -3.29 10.65 6.69
N LYS A 28 -3.39 10.20 5.44
CA LYS A 28 -3.92 8.88 5.06
C LYS A 28 -3.40 8.49 3.69
N ARG A 29 -3.06 7.20 3.53
CA ARG A 29 -2.73 6.58 2.25
C ARG A 29 -3.59 5.33 2.07
N LEU A 30 -4.21 5.21 0.90
CA LEU A 30 -4.97 4.04 0.48
C LEU A 30 -4.27 3.41 -0.71
N HIS A 31 -4.02 2.11 -0.61
CA HIS A 31 -3.56 1.30 -1.74
C HIS A 31 -4.73 0.43 -2.16
N ARG A 32 -5.35 0.77 -3.29
CA ARG A 32 -6.36 -0.06 -3.94
C ARG A 32 -5.65 -0.81 -5.06
N PHE A 33 -5.69 -2.14 -5.03
CA PHE A 33 -4.90 -2.95 -5.96
C PHE A 33 -5.59 -3.03 -7.32
N GLU A 34 -4.87 -2.71 -8.39
CA GLU A 34 -5.38 -2.71 -9.77
C GLU A 34 -5.75 -4.11 -10.27
N ARG A 35 -5.18 -5.16 -9.66
CA ARG A 35 -5.48 -6.56 -10.01
C ARG A 35 -6.59 -7.18 -9.15
N GLY A 36 -7.34 -6.35 -8.43
CA GLY A 36 -8.45 -6.79 -7.58
C GLY A 36 -7.99 -7.33 -6.23
N VAL A 37 -8.70 -8.35 -5.73
CA VAL A 37 -8.50 -8.92 -4.39
C VAL A 37 -7.17 -9.68 -4.31
N VAL A 38 -6.39 -9.41 -3.27
CA VAL A 38 -5.17 -10.17 -2.95
C VAL A 38 -5.45 -11.09 -1.76
N TYR A 39 -5.16 -12.37 -1.92
CA TYR A 39 -5.28 -13.40 -0.87
C TYR A 39 -3.94 -13.64 -0.20
N GLY A 40 -3.94 -13.78 1.14
CA GLY A 40 -2.76 -14.19 1.90
C GLY A 40 -2.95 -14.10 3.41
N GLN A 41 -1.92 -14.47 4.16
CA GLN A 41 -1.97 -14.56 5.62
C GLN A 41 -1.17 -13.46 6.32
N ILE A 42 -0.03 -13.07 5.75
CA ILE A 42 0.89 -12.13 6.36
C ILE A 42 1.01 -10.88 5.50
N VAL A 43 0.60 -9.74 6.05
CA VAL A 43 0.86 -8.43 5.46
C VAL A 43 2.09 -7.80 6.10
N ARG A 44 3.05 -7.38 5.29
CA ARG A 44 4.22 -6.61 5.72
C ARG A 44 4.23 -5.24 5.07
N ILE A 45 4.23 -4.19 5.88
CA ILE A 45 4.51 -2.82 5.45
C ILE A 45 5.98 -2.54 5.74
N ARG A 46 6.76 -2.27 4.71
CA ARG A 46 8.17 -1.91 4.82
C ARG A 46 8.33 -0.42 4.55
N ILE A 47 8.81 0.33 5.53
CA ILE A 47 9.25 1.72 5.33
C ILE A 47 10.68 1.67 4.78
N GLU A 48 10.85 2.10 3.54
CA GLU A 48 12.13 1.99 2.81
C GLU A 48 12.97 3.26 2.96
N ASP A 49 12.33 4.42 3.13
CA ASP A 49 12.99 5.70 3.36
C ASP A 49 12.09 6.65 4.17
N SER A 50 12.69 7.44 5.07
CA SER A 50 12.00 8.37 5.96
C SER A 50 12.91 9.55 6.35
N LYS A 51 12.32 10.74 6.60
CA LYS A 51 13.02 11.93 7.13
C LYS A 51 13.47 11.78 8.61
N GLY A 52 13.16 10.65 9.25
CA GLY A 52 13.43 10.31 10.65
C GLY A 52 12.62 9.08 11.06
N LEU A 53 12.52 8.76 12.35
CA LEU A 53 11.66 7.65 12.80
C LEU A 53 10.20 7.92 12.40
N PRO A 54 9.55 7.03 11.61
CA PRO A 54 8.17 7.21 11.20
C PRO A 54 7.23 6.95 12.38
N LEU A 55 6.19 7.77 12.53
CA LEU A 55 5.07 7.49 13.41
C LEU A 55 3.88 7.01 12.57
N ILE A 56 3.32 5.86 12.92
CA ILE A 56 2.12 5.30 12.30
C ILE A 56 1.06 5.21 13.39
N SER A 57 -0.04 5.96 13.23
CA SER A 57 -1.15 5.93 14.20
C SER A 57 -2.14 4.80 13.93
N SER A 58 -2.22 4.33 12.68
CA SER A 58 -3.19 3.33 12.27
C SER A 58 -2.78 2.62 10.98
N VAL A 59 -3.22 1.37 10.88
CA VAL A 59 -3.15 0.52 9.69
C VAL A 59 -4.49 -0.20 9.60
N GLY A 60 -5.01 -0.39 8.38
CA GLY A 60 -6.23 -1.17 8.17
C GLY A 60 -6.18 -1.96 6.87
N LEU A 61 -6.68 -3.19 6.92
CA LEU A 61 -6.90 -4.06 5.76
C LEU A 61 -8.41 -4.07 5.50
N HIS A 62 -8.80 -3.83 4.26
CA HIS A 62 -10.20 -3.71 3.90
C HIS A 62 -10.49 -4.60 2.70
N PHE A 63 -11.61 -5.30 2.76
CA PHE A 63 -12.21 -5.97 1.62
C PHE A 63 -13.32 -5.08 1.06
N ASP A 64 -13.20 -4.71 -0.22
CA ASP A 64 -14.21 -3.95 -0.94
C ASP A 64 -14.90 -4.88 -1.96
N PRO A 65 -16.14 -5.34 -1.69
CA PRO A 65 -16.83 -6.30 -2.54
C PRO A 65 -17.26 -5.72 -3.89
N TYR A 66 -17.16 -4.40 -4.09
CA TYR A 66 -17.57 -3.72 -5.32
C TYR A 66 -16.39 -3.35 -6.22
N TRP A 67 -15.16 -3.66 -5.82
CA TRP A 67 -13.97 -3.38 -6.61
C TRP A 67 -13.64 -4.54 -7.55
N HIS A 68 -14.08 -4.39 -8.81
CA HIS A 68 -13.77 -5.30 -9.90
C HIS A 68 -13.02 -4.53 -10.99
N PRO A 69 -11.71 -4.28 -10.83
CA PRO A 69 -10.94 -3.67 -11.90
C PRO A 69 -10.94 -4.62 -13.09
N SER A 70 -11.21 -4.11 -14.30
CA SER A 70 -11.11 -4.89 -15.51
C SER A 70 -9.66 -5.35 -15.70
N GLU A 71 -9.47 -6.59 -16.17
CA GLU A 71 -8.17 -7.02 -16.69
C GLU A 71 -7.87 -6.14 -17.92
N GLY A 72 -7.16 -5.04 -17.71
CA GLY A 72 -6.66 -4.20 -18.79
C GLY A 72 -5.72 -5.01 -19.66
N SER A 73 -6.16 -5.28 -20.89
CA SER A 73 -5.39 -5.85 -21.99
C SER A 73 -4.10 -5.05 -22.24
N TYR A 74 -3.00 -5.43 -21.60
CA TYR A 74 -1.64 -5.05 -21.99
C TYR A 74 -0.99 -6.21 -22.74
N PHE A 75 -1.60 -6.59 -23.86
CA PHE A 75 -1.01 -7.39 -24.94
C PHE A 75 -1.46 -6.79 -26.27
N ASP A 76 -1.12 -5.52 -26.51
CA ASP A 76 -0.97 -4.95 -27.86
C ASP A 76 -0.27 -3.58 -27.76
N MET A 77 1.07 -3.58 -27.74
CA MET A 77 1.95 -2.52 -28.23
C MET A 77 3.42 -2.95 -28.18
#